data_AF-A0A7V9K0W6-F1
#
_entry.id   AF-A0A7V9K0W6-F1
#
_cell.length_a   1.000
_cell.length_b   1.000
_cell.length_c   1.000
_cell.angle_alpha   90.00
_cell.angle_beta   90.00
_cell.angle_gamma   90.00
#
_symmetry.space_group_name_H-M   'P 1'
#
loop_
_entity.id
_entity.type
_entity.pdbx_description
1 polymer ?
#
loop_
_entity_poly.entity_id
_entity_poly.type
_entity_poly.pdbx_seq_one_letter_code
_entity_poly.pdbx_strand_id
1 'polypeptide(L)'
;MKLFIAFLQPWMKRTLLIWELWVPAKRKISIPFLFILVVASQVNAQEPSDALRYSWVVPNGTARQQAIGGAMGSLGGDISSAYVNPAGLGFYKTGDFVVTPGYNFSNNKSTFLNRTETEKKNSFNLGTSGVVLGAGGRRGSKVSSSAFVIAVNRSANLNNSILYRGQNTSTSYSQKFLEEIRNANEGDANNVAGNYPYGSSLAFNTYWIDTIGGGSNGNFEFQSRATPLLATGLLQENTLYTTGGITELAFGGGASFNDKIYVGGTLGIPFLRYDRLSTFTEVDATDNPMNQFNFATIEENLTTSGMVLI
;
A
#
# COMPACT_ATOMS: atom_id res chain seq x y z
N MET A 1 -2.85 20.39 7.95
CA MET A 1 -3.30 20.96 9.25
C MET A 1 -4.78 20.66 9.44
N LYS A 2 -5.12 19.69 10.29
CA LYS A 2 -6.52 19.40 10.66
C LYS A 2 -6.85 20.12 11.98
N LEU A 3 -7.82 21.04 11.94
CA LEU A 3 -8.35 21.74 13.12
C LEU A 3 -9.70 21.12 13.46
N PHE A 4 -9.83 20.48 14.63
CA PHE A 4 -11.07 19.88 15.09
C PHE A 4 -11.56 20.59 16.35
N ILE A 5 -12.83 21.02 16.33
CA ILE A 5 -13.54 21.62 17.47
C ILE A 5 -14.79 20.77 17.68
N ALA A 6 -14.90 20.10 18.83
CA ALA A 6 -16.08 19.31 19.19
C ALA A 6 -17.01 20.11 20.11
N PHE A 7 -18.29 20.23 19.74
CA PHE A 7 -19.37 20.77 20.58
C PHE A 7 -20.50 19.73 20.72
N LEU A 8 -21.01 19.54 21.94
CA LEU A 8 -22.22 18.75 22.21
C LEU A 8 -23.49 19.61 21.99
N GLN A 9 -24.44 19.04 21.25
CA GLN A 9 -25.81 19.46 20.80
C GLN A 9 -26.70 20.32 21.74
N PRO A 10 -27.91 20.86 21.33
CA PRO A 10 -28.59 20.71 20.04
C PRO A 10 -29.32 21.95 19.42
N TRP A 11 -29.75 21.77 18.16
CA TRP A 11 -30.74 22.53 17.36
C TRP A 11 -30.55 24.06 17.22
N MET A 12 -30.09 24.52 16.04
CA MET A 12 -30.67 25.68 15.34
C MET A 12 -30.23 25.74 13.87
N LYS A 13 -31.10 26.36 13.06
CA LYS A 13 -31.27 26.21 11.61
C LYS A 13 -30.04 26.60 10.78
N ARG A 14 -29.83 25.85 9.70
CA ARG A 14 -28.83 26.10 8.64
C ARG A 14 -29.12 27.44 7.95
N THR A 15 -28.14 28.34 7.94
CA THR A 15 -28.04 29.42 6.97
C THR A 15 -26.63 29.35 6.36
N LEU A 16 -26.56 28.88 5.12
CA LEU A 16 -25.32 28.87 4.32
C LEU A 16 -25.00 30.32 3.93
N LEU A 17 -24.01 30.91 4.60
CA LEU A 17 -23.41 32.19 4.21
C LEU A 17 -22.22 31.88 3.29
N ILE A 18 -22.48 31.85 1.99
CA ILE A 18 -21.43 31.84 0.96
C ILE A 18 -20.96 33.29 0.83
N TRP A 19 -19.75 33.57 1.29
CA TRP A 19 -19.06 34.82 0.96
C TRP A 19 -18.58 34.72 -0.49
N GLU A 20 -19.31 35.32 -1.43
CA GLU A 20 -18.80 35.53 -2.79
C GLU A 20 -17.78 36.68 -2.77
N LEU A 21 -16.52 36.34 -3.07
CA LEU A 21 -15.45 37.29 -3.32
C LEU A 21 -15.59 37.78 -4.78
N TRP A 22 -16.10 39.00 -4.94
CA TRP A 22 -16.11 39.70 -6.21
C TRP A 22 -14.67 40.08 -6.59
N VAL A 23 -14.08 39.39 -7.58
CA VAL A 23 -12.76 39.73 -8.14
C VAL A 23 -12.95 40.39 -9.51
N PRO A 24 -12.57 41.66 -9.71
CA PRO A 24 -12.65 42.29 -11.02
C PRO A 24 -11.56 41.74 -11.94
N ALA A 25 -11.93 41.57 -13.21
CA ALA A 25 -11.13 40.97 -14.26
C ALA A 25 -9.78 41.69 -14.48
N LYS A 26 -8.70 41.03 -14.05
CA LYS A 26 -7.42 41.01 -14.79
C LYS A 26 -6.94 39.57 -14.74
N ARG A 27 -6.72 38.95 -15.91
CA ARG A 27 -6.25 37.57 -16.08
C ARG A 27 -4.97 37.35 -15.24
N LYS A 28 -5.15 36.87 -14.02
CA LYS A 28 -4.12 36.25 -13.19
C LYS A 28 -4.56 34.81 -13.05
N ILE A 29 -3.96 33.93 -13.85
CA ILE A 29 -4.07 32.50 -13.62
C ILE A 29 -3.57 32.28 -12.20
N SER A 30 -4.48 31.88 -11.31
CA SER A 30 -4.19 31.75 -9.90
C SER A 30 -3.11 30.69 -9.74
N ILE A 31 -1.99 31.07 -9.09
CA ILE A 31 -0.87 30.19 -8.74
C ILE A 31 -1.32 28.83 -8.17
N PRO A 32 -2.38 28.71 -7.34
CA PRO A 32 -2.88 27.38 -6.93
C PRO A 32 -3.42 26.52 -8.08
N PHE A 33 -4.02 27.11 -9.12
CA PHE A 33 -4.52 26.38 -10.29
C PHE A 33 -3.38 25.89 -11.18
N LEU A 34 -2.30 26.69 -11.30
CA LEU A 34 -1.08 26.28 -12.01
C LEU A 34 -0.33 25.17 -11.26
N PHE A 35 -0.32 25.21 -9.92
CA PHE A 35 0.28 24.17 -9.08
C PHE A 35 -0.46 22.84 -9.19
N ILE A 36 -1.80 22.87 -9.24
CA ILE A 36 -2.64 21.68 -9.47
C ILE A 36 -2.39 21.08 -10.87
N LEU A 37 -2.20 21.92 -11.90
CA LEU A 37 -1.90 21.46 -13.27
C LEU A 37 -0.50 20.84 -13.43
N VAL A 38 0.51 21.33 -12.69
CA VAL A 38 1.87 20.78 -12.70
C VAL A 38 1.95 19.46 -11.92
N VAL A 39 1.11 19.25 -10.90
CA VAL A 39 1.00 17.97 -10.20
C VAL A 39 0.27 16.92 -11.07
N ALA A 40 -0.68 17.33 -11.91
CA ALA A 40 -1.43 16.42 -12.77
C ALA A 40 -0.59 15.78 -13.89
N SER A 41 0.52 16.40 -14.33
CA SER A 41 1.40 15.86 -15.37
C SER A 41 2.40 14.80 -14.87
N GLN A 42 2.37 14.47 -13.58
CA GLN A 42 3.26 13.48 -12.94
C GLN A 42 2.53 12.19 -12.52
N VAL A 43 1.29 11.98 -13.00
CA VAL A 43 0.54 10.74 -12.71
C VAL A 43 1.11 9.60 -13.54
N ASN A 44 2.13 8.95 -12.99
CA ASN A 44 2.51 7.61 -13.42
C ASN A 44 1.31 6.68 -13.24
N ALA A 45 1.10 5.75 -14.17
CA ALA A 45 0.01 4.79 -14.14
C ALA A 45 0.01 4.02 -12.82
N GLN A 46 -0.93 4.33 -11.93
CA GLN A 46 -1.17 3.56 -10.72
C GLN A 46 -2.17 2.47 -11.05
N GLU A 47 -1.83 1.23 -10.70
CA GLU A 47 -2.76 0.13 -10.78
C GLU A 47 -3.99 0.44 -9.92
N PRO A 48 -5.23 0.21 -10.40
CA PRO A 48 -6.43 0.40 -9.59
C PRO A 48 -6.39 -0.38 -8.26
N SER A 49 -5.68 -1.52 -8.27
CA SER A 49 -5.42 -2.32 -7.07
C SER A 49 -4.55 -1.62 -6.03
N ASP A 50 -3.62 -0.76 -6.44
CA ASP A 50 -2.78 0.03 -5.54
C ASP A 50 -3.58 1.17 -4.89
N ALA A 51 -4.46 1.83 -5.66
CA ALA A 51 -5.37 2.84 -5.10
C ALA A 51 -6.30 2.23 -4.04
N LEU A 52 -6.84 1.04 -4.28
CA LEU A 52 -7.64 0.32 -3.28
C LEU A 52 -6.81 -0.07 -2.05
N ARG A 53 -5.58 -0.56 -2.25
CA ARG A 53 -4.68 -0.96 -1.15
C ARG A 53 -4.31 0.20 -0.23
N TYR A 54 -4.08 1.39 -0.78
CA TYR A 54 -3.66 2.56 0.00
C TYR A 54 -4.83 3.38 0.55
N SER A 55 -6.03 3.24 0.00
CA SER A 55 -7.24 3.91 0.50
C SER A 55 -7.84 3.22 1.73
N TRP A 56 -7.59 1.92 1.92
CA TRP A 56 -8.14 1.19 3.05
C TRP A 56 -7.24 1.29 4.28
N VAL A 57 -7.49 2.30 5.10
CA VAL A 57 -6.81 2.49 6.40
C VAL A 57 -7.75 2.02 7.51
N VAL A 58 -7.40 0.93 8.19
CA VAL A 58 -8.13 0.47 9.38
C VAL A 58 -7.70 1.33 10.58
N PRO A 59 -8.63 1.81 11.43
CA PRO A 59 -8.27 2.54 12.64
C PRO A 59 -7.31 1.72 13.51
N ASN A 60 -6.06 2.19 13.60
CA ASN A 60 -5.01 1.57 14.40
C ASN A 60 -4.56 2.51 15.52
N GLY A 61 -4.24 1.95 16.67
CA GLY A 61 -4.12 2.67 17.94
C GLY A 61 -3.27 1.95 18.99
N THR A 62 -3.31 2.45 20.22
CA THR A 62 -2.78 1.75 21.39
C THR A 62 -3.59 0.49 21.70
N ALA A 63 -3.05 -0.42 22.52
CA ALA A 63 -3.78 -1.60 22.99
C ALA A 63 -5.11 -1.22 23.70
N ARG A 64 -5.11 -0.12 24.46
CA ARG A 64 -6.31 0.44 25.11
C ARG A 64 -7.39 0.78 24.08
N GLN A 65 -6.99 1.44 23.00
CA GLN A 65 -7.93 1.83 21.95
C GLN A 65 -8.43 0.63 21.15
N GLN A 66 -7.56 -0.34 20.85
CA GLN A 66 -7.97 -1.56 20.16
C GLN A 66 -8.93 -2.40 21.00
N ALA A 67 -8.75 -2.44 22.32
CA ALA A 67 -9.63 -3.19 23.24
C ALA A 67 -11.08 -2.69 23.24
N ILE A 68 -11.32 -1.41 22.91
CA ILE A 68 -12.67 -0.83 22.80
C ILE A 68 -13.20 -0.82 21.35
N GLY A 69 -12.62 -1.63 20.46
CA GLY A 69 -13.02 -1.74 19.06
C GLY A 69 -12.60 -0.55 18.19
N GLY A 70 -11.57 0.20 18.59
CA GLY A 70 -11.05 1.32 17.81
C GLY A 70 -11.85 2.63 17.92
N ALA A 71 -12.82 2.71 18.84
CA ALA A 71 -13.65 3.89 19.07
C ALA A 71 -12.87 5.06 19.71
N MET A 72 -12.15 5.85 18.89
CA MET A 72 -11.29 6.96 19.34
C MET A 72 -12.03 8.24 19.76
N GLY A 73 -13.28 8.45 19.32
CA GLY A 73 -13.92 9.77 19.39
C GLY A 73 -14.32 10.23 20.81
N SER A 74 -14.45 9.31 21.77
CA SER A 74 -15.03 9.59 23.09
C SER A 74 -14.06 9.47 24.26
N LEU A 75 -12.85 8.94 24.05
CA LEU A 75 -11.89 8.67 25.12
C LEU A 75 -10.68 9.61 24.96
N GLY A 76 -10.63 10.65 25.78
CA GLY A 76 -9.48 11.56 25.86
C GLY A 76 -8.31 10.96 26.65
N GLY A 77 -7.12 11.55 26.52
CA GLY A 77 -5.94 11.15 27.29
C GLY A 77 -5.29 9.84 26.82
N ASP A 78 -5.41 9.55 25.52
CA ASP A 78 -4.63 8.52 24.83
C ASP A 78 -3.78 9.16 23.71
N ILE A 79 -2.56 8.66 23.51
CA ILE A 79 -1.60 9.19 22.55
C ILE A 79 -2.11 9.06 21.11
N SER A 80 -3.01 8.10 20.87
CA SER A 80 -3.68 7.92 19.59
C SER A 80 -4.62 9.07 19.23
N SER A 81 -5.02 9.90 20.20
CA SER A 81 -5.79 11.14 19.97
C SER A 81 -5.08 12.06 18.98
N ALA A 82 -3.74 12.01 18.90
CA ALA A 82 -2.97 12.77 17.91
C ALA A 82 -3.41 12.47 16.47
N TYR A 83 -3.85 11.24 16.16
CA TYR A 83 -4.20 10.80 14.80
C TYR A 83 -5.68 10.97 14.44
N VAL A 84 -6.57 10.97 15.44
CA VAL A 84 -8.03 11.02 15.19
C VAL A 84 -8.67 12.31 15.67
N ASN A 85 -8.48 12.68 16.94
CA ASN A 85 -9.05 13.89 17.51
C ASN A 85 -8.04 14.59 18.44
N PRO A 86 -7.25 15.53 17.92
CA PRO A 86 -6.18 16.19 18.68
C PRO A 86 -6.66 16.94 19.93
N ALA A 87 -7.94 17.34 20.00
CA ALA A 87 -8.52 17.92 21.21
C ALA A 87 -8.47 16.96 22.42
N GLY A 88 -8.47 15.65 22.17
CA GLY A 88 -8.28 14.61 23.19
C GLY A 88 -6.94 14.70 23.91
N LEU A 89 -5.93 15.35 23.31
CA LEU A 89 -4.64 15.60 23.95
C LEU A 89 -4.76 16.57 25.14
N GLY A 90 -5.79 17.43 25.15
CA GLY A 90 -6.05 18.35 26.26
C GLY A 90 -6.38 17.65 27.58
N PHE A 91 -6.67 16.35 27.59
CA PHE A 91 -6.92 15.57 28.81
C PHE A 91 -5.64 15.14 29.54
N TYR A 92 -4.48 15.20 28.88
CA TYR A 92 -3.20 14.86 29.51
C TYR A 92 -2.81 15.88 30.57
N LYS A 93 -2.68 15.43 31.82
CA LYS A 93 -2.20 16.25 32.95
C LYS A 93 -0.74 15.96 33.33
N THR A 94 -0.20 14.84 32.85
CA THR A 94 1.16 14.34 33.08
C THR A 94 1.79 13.90 31.78
N GLY A 95 3.10 13.75 31.78
CA GLY A 95 3.82 13.13 30.66
C GLY A 95 3.83 11.61 30.75
N ASP A 96 3.70 10.97 29.59
CA ASP A 96 3.66 9.52 29.44
C ASP A 96 4.64 9.08 28.36
N PHE A 97 5.25 7.91 28.54
CA PHE A 97 5.96 7.19 27.49
C PHE A 97 5.14 5.96 27.11
N VAL A 98 4.78 5.84 25.84
CA VAL A 98 3.88 4.78 25.36
C VAL A 98 4.59 3.96 24.30
N VAL A 99 4.55 2.64 24.47
CA VAL A 99 5.01 1.67 23.48
C VAL A 99 3.93 0.59 23.35
N THR A 100 3.46 0.35 22.14
CA THR A 100 2.42 -0.66 21.88
C THR A 100 2.99 -1.74 20.96
N PRO A 101 3.61 -2.80 21.48
CA PRO A 101 3.99 -3.94 20.65
C PRO A 101 2.72 -4.66 20.17
N GLY A 102 2.80 -5.26 18.99
CA GLY A 102 1.73 -6.10 18.47
C GLY A 102 2.27 -7.24 17.61
N TYR A 103 1.39 -8.22 17.41
CA TYR A 103 1.71 -9.43 16.66
C TYR A 103 0.53 -9.78 15.79
N ASN A 104 0.74 -9.83 14.48
CA ASN A 104 -0.29 -10.15 13.51
C ASN A 104 -0.14 -11.58 13.04
N PHE A 105 -1.26 -12.29 13.04
CA PHE A 105 -1.39 -13.62 12.46
C PHE A 105 -2.18 -13.47 11.16
N SER A 106 -1.55 -13.78 10.02
CA SER A 106 -2.20 -13.82 8.72
C SER A 106 -2.35 -15.27 8.27
N ASN A 107 -3.51 -15.60 7.73
CA ASN A 107 -3.84 -16.91 7.21
C ASN A 107 -4.59 -16.74 5.89
N ASN A 108 -3.88 -16.89 4.77
CA ASN A 108 -4.45 -16.72 3.44
C ASN A 108 -4.76 -18.07 2.82
N LYS A 109 -6.00 -18.24 2.41
CA LYS A 109 -6.45 -19.40 1.66
C LYS A 109 -6.60 -19.01 0.20
N SER A 110 -5.90 -19.70 -0.69
CA SER A 110 -5.93 -19.42 -2.12
C SER A 110 -6.22 -20.68 -2.90
N THR A 111 -7.15 -20.58 -3.84
CA THR A 111 -7.57 -21.72 -4.68
C THR A 111 -7.13 -21.45 -6.10
N PHE A 112 -6.37 -22.39 -6.68
CA PHE A 112 -5.92 -22.35 -8.06
C PHE A 112 -6.01 -23.76 -8.65
N LEU A 113 -6.67 -23.90 -9.81
CA LEU A 113 -6.86 -25.18 -10.50
C LEU A 113 -7.38 -26.31 -9.57
N ASN A 114 -8.45 -26.03 -8.83
CA ASN A 114 -9.08 -26.92 -7.84
C ASN A 114 -8.19 -27.35 -6.65
N ARG A 115 -6.96 -26.84 -6.56
CA ARG A 115 -6.08 -27.02 -5.41
C ARG A 115 -6.17 -25.82 -4.50
N THR A 116 -6.40 -26.07 -3.22
CA THR A 116 -6.41 -25.00 -2.21
C THR A 116 -5.15 -25.08 -1.36
N GLU A 117 -4.39 -24.01 -1.33
CA GLU A 117 -3.25 -23.84 -0.45
C GLU A 117 -3.58 -22.85 0.67
N THR A 118 -2.89 -23.00 1.79
CA THR A 118 -3.06 -22.14 2.96
C THR A 118 -1.70 -21.66 3.43
N GLU A 119 -1.46 -20.37 3.28
CA GLU A 119 -0.21 -19.73 3.63
C GLU A 119 -0.36 -18.94 4.92
N LYS A 120 0.54 -19.20 5.88
CA LYS A 120 0.52 -18.55 7.20
C LYS A 120 1.71 -17.61 7.31
N LYS A 121 1.42 -16.35 7.63
CA LYS A 121 2.47 -15.36 7.90
C LYS A 121 2.22 -14.68 9.23
N ASN A 122 3.20 -14.80 10.10
CA ASN A 122 3.21 -14.06 11.34
C ASN A 122 4.14 -12.85 11.20
N SER A 123 3.72 -11.69 11.69
CA SER A 123 4.57 -10.51 11.68
C SER A 123 4.45 -9.74 12.98
N PHE A 124 5.60 -9.38 13.55
CA PHE A 124 5.65 -8.39 14.61
C PHE A 124 5.34 -7.01 14.03
N ASN A 125 4.54 -6.23 14.74
CA ASN A 125 4.36 -4.82 14.44
C ASN A 125 4.54 -3.97 15.71
N LEU A 126 4.81 -2.70 15.47
CA LEU A 126 4.76 -1.68 16.51
C LEU A 126 3.53 -0.82 16.21
N GLY A 127 2.57 -0.83 17.13
CA GLY A 127 1.42 0.07 17.16
C GLY A 127 1.81 1.47 17.63
N THR A 128 0.81 2.27 18.01
CA THR A 128 1.06 3.66 18.41
C THR A 128 2.05 3.74 19.57
N SER A 129 3.16 4.44 19.33
CA SER A 129 4.25 4.60 20.29
C SER A 129 4.78 6.02 20.24
N GLY A 130 5.26 6.54 21.36
CA GLY A 130 5.74 7.92 21.44
C GLY A 130 5.82 8.46 22.85
N VAL A 131 6.02 9.77 22.92
CA VAL A 131 6.15 10.52 24.18
C VAL A 131 5.09 11.60 24.21
N VAL A 132 4.47 11.75 25.38
CA VAL A 132 3.58 12.83 25.73
C VAL A 132 4.24 13.68 26.80
N LEU A 133 4.30 14.99 26.56
CA LEU A 133 4.73 16.00 27.53
C LEU A 133 3.48 16.74 28.00
N GLY A 134 2.87 16.27 29.08
CA GLY A 134 1.67 16.86 29.66
C GLY A 134 1.96 17.67 30.92
N ALA A 135 1.21 18.76 31.10
CA ALA A 135 1.27 19.62 32.27
C ALA A 135 -0.15 19.99 32.74
N GLY A 136 -0.43 19.74 34.01
CA GLY A 136 -1.64 20.20 34.67
C GLY A 136 -1.61 21.72 34.95
N GLY A 137 -2.78 22.35 34.86
CA GLY A 137 -2.98 23.76 35.18
C GLY A 137 -2.70 24.07 36.65
N ARG A 138 -2.11 25.24 36.92
CA ARG A 138 -1.92 25.74 38.29
C ARG A 138 -3.26 26.15 38.90
N ARG A 139 -3.36 26.11 40.23
CA ARG A 139 -4.56 26.54 40.95
C ARG A 139 -4.94 27.98 40.56
N GLY A 140 -6.15 28.19 40.05
CA GLY A 140 -6.65 29.49 39.57
C GLY A 140 -6.39 29.79 38.08
N SER A 141 -5.71 28.90 37.34
CA SER A 141 -5.53 29.01 35.89
C SER A 141 -6.82 28.68 35.13
N LYS A 142 -7.11 29.43 34.05
CA LYS A 142 -8.17 29.07 33.09
C LYS A 142 -7.78 27.87 32.22
N VAL A 143 -6.49 27.66 31.99
CA VAL A 143 -5.96 26.46 31.34
C VAL A 143 -5.85 25.37 32.40
N SER A 144 -6.66 24.32 32.28
CA SER A 144 -6.68 23.22 33.24
C SER A 144 -5.66 22.13 32.89
N SER A 145 -5.27 22.01 31.63
CA SER A 145 -4.17 21.15 31.18
C SER A 145 -3.68 21.51 29.78
N SER A 146 -2.44 21.14 29.48
CA SER A 146 -1.85 21.24 28.15
C SER A 146 -0.90 20.08 27.90
N ALA A 147 -0.82 19.60 26.67
CA ALA A 147 0.12 18.57 26.28
C ALA A 147 0.67 18.76 24.87
N PHE A 148 1.91 18.32 24.70
CA PHE A 148 2.58 18.18 23.42
C PHE A 148 2.96 16.72 23.21
N VAL A 149 2.82 16.22 21.99
CA VAL A 149 3.01 14.80 21.65
C VAL A 149 3.90 14.68 20.43
N ILE A 150 4.84 13.74 20.52
CA ILE A 150 5.54 13.18 19.38
C ILE A 150 5.20 11.70 19.35
N ALA A 151 4.48 11.27 18.31
CA ALA A 151 4.01 9.89 18.20
C ALA A 151 4.28 9.33 16.81
N VAL A 152 4.46 8.02 16.74
CA VAL A 152 4.48 7.24 15.51
C VAL A 152 3.37 6.20 15.57
N ASN A 153 2.60 6.08 14.50
CA ASN A 153 1.53 5.09 14.38
C ASN A 153 1.57 4.41 13.02
N ARG A 154 1.45 3.10 13.00
CA ARG A 154 1.27 2.35 11.75
C ARG A 154 -0.22 2.25 11.45
N SER A 155 -0.69 3.02 10.47
CA SER A 155 -2.09 3.10 10.09
C SER A 155 -2.52 1.92 9.19
N ALA A 156 -1.61 1.38 8.38
CA ALA A 156 -1.84 0.18 7.59
C ALA A 156 -0.64 -0.78 7.66
N ASN A 157 -0.91 -2.08 7.81
CA ASN A 157 0.08 -3.15 7.69
C ASN A 157 -0.10 -3.84 6.33
N LEU A 158 0.93 -3.81 5.49
CA LEU A 158 0.90 -4.40 4.15
C LEU A 158 1.70 -5.72 4.09
N ASN A 159 2.09 -6.26 5.25
CA ASN A 159 2.75 -7.56 5.34
C ASN A 159 1.78 -8.68 4.98
N ASN A 160 2.02 -9.36 3.86
CA ASN A 160 1.22 -10.51 3.44
C ASN A 160 2.08 -11.60 2.81
N SER A 161 1.55 -12.81 2.73
CA SER A 161 2.12 -13.89 1.92
C SER A 161 1.00 -14.73 1.34
N ILE A 162 1.04 -14.95 0.03
CA ILE A 162 0.05 -15.71 -0.71
C ILE A 162 0.79 -16.75 -1.52
N LEU A 163 0.36 -18.01 -1.41
CA LEU A 163 0.83 -19.12 -2.22
C LEU A 163 -0.36 -19.69 -2.97
N TYR A 164 -0.22 -19.87 -4.27
CA TYR A 164 -1.14 -20.69 -5.05
C TYR A 164 -0.37 -21.55 -6.04
N ARG A 165 -0.82 -22.80 -6.18
CA ARG A 165 -0.19 -23.76 -7.10
C ARG A 165 -1.16 -24.81 -7.56
N GLY A 166 -0.88 -25.40 -8.71
CA GLY A 166 -1.73 -26.41 -9.34
C GLY A 166 -1.11 -26.93 -10.63
N GLN A 167 -1.66 -28.04 -11.13
CA GLN A 167 -1.24 -28.60 -12.42
C GLN A 167 -2.10 -28.00 -13.53
N ASN A 168 -1.47 -27.26 -14.44
CA ASN A 168 -2.12 -26.59 -15.55
C ASN A 168 -1.88 -27.37 -16.86
N THR A 169 -2.96 -27.73 -17.55
CA THR A 169 -2.92 -28.43 -18.84
C THR A 169 -3.35 -27.54 -20.01
N SER A 170 -3.60 -26.25 -19.77
CA SER A 170 -4.20 -25.33 -20.73
C SER A 170 -3.27 -24.21 -21.15
N THR A 171 -2.50 -23.64 -20.22
CA THR A 171 -1.66 -22.46 -20.48
C THR A 171 -0.30 -22.52 -19.78
N SER A 172 0.70 -21.86 -20.37
CA SER A 172 2.02 -21.61 -19.78
C SER A 172 2.18 -20.10 -19.59
N TYR A 173 2.92 -19.70 -18.55
CA TYR A 173 3.22 -18.28 -18.31
C TYR A 173 3.97 -17.64 -19.49
N SER A 174 4.82 -18.41 -20.17
CA SER A 174 5.58 -17.93 -21.31
C SER A 174 4.75 -17.48 -22.51
N GLN A 175 3.46 -17.85 -22.58
CA GLN A 175 2.55 -17.39 -23.64
C GLN A 175 2.38 -15.87 -23.62
N LYS A 176 2.50 -15.22 -22.45
CA LYS A 176 2.49 -13.74 -22.33
C LYS A 176 3.59 -13.08 -23.16
N PHE A 177 4.79 -13.67 -23.19
CA PHE A 177 5.92 -13.16 -23.97
C PHE A 177 5.68 -13.36 -25.47
N LEU A 178 5.12 -14.51 -25.86
CA LEU A 178 4.73 -14.73 -27.26
C LEU A 178 3.66 -13.73 -27.72
N GLU A 179 2.72 -13.38 -26.85
CA GLU A 179 1.69 -12.37 -27.13
C GLU A 179 2.30 -10.97 -27.29
N GLU A 180 3.29 -10.60 -26.48
CA GLU A 180 4.03 -9.32 -26.62
C GLU A 180 4.72 -9.23 -28.00
N ILE A 181 5.44 -10.29 -28.41
CA ILE A 181 6.11 -10.36 -29.72
C ILE A 181 5.08 -10.27 -30.87
N ARG A 182 3.99 -11.04 -30.77
CA ARG A 182 2.92 -11.07 -31.78
C ARG A 182 2.22 -9.73 -31.92
N ASN A 183 1.90 -9.07 -30.81
CA ASN A 183 1.26 -7.76 -30.83
C ASN A 183 2.16 -6.67 -31.43
N ALA A 184 3.48 -6.81 -31.27
CA ALA A 184 4.46 -5.94 -31.90
C ALA A 184 4.73 -6.26 -33.38
N ASN A 185 4.19 -7.37 -33.92
CA ASN A 185 4.53 -7.93 -35.23
C ASN A 185 6.05 -8.10 -35.42
N GLU A 186 6.75 -8.52 -34.36
CA GLU A 186 8.20 -8.68 -34.39
C GLU A 186 8.58 -10.07 -34.89
N GLY A 187 9.31 -10.11 -36.02
CA GLY A 187 9.79 -11.33 -36.66
C GLY A 187 11.31 -11.48 -36.66
N ASP A 188 12.05 -10.51 -36.09
CA ASP A 188 13.51 -10.58 -35.96
C ASP A 188 13.92 -11.01 -34.55
N ALA A 189 14.62 -12.14 -34.47
CA ALA A 189 15.12 -12.69 -33.21
C ALA A 189 16.09 -11.73 -32.49
N ASN A 190 16.87 -10.91 -33.21
CA ASN A 190 17.77 -9.94 -32.61
C ASN A 190 17.00 -8.82 -31.91
N ASN A 191 15.90 -8.38 -32.51
CA ASN A 191 15.01 -7.39 -31.91
C ASN A 191 14.31 -7.98 -30.68
N VAL A 192 13.82 -9.21 -30.76
CA VAL A 192 13.23 -9.90 -29.59
C VAL A 192 14.24 -10.02 -28.45
N ALA A 193 15.51 -10.33 -28.75
CA ALA A 193 16.57 -10.47 -27.75
C ALA A 193 16.99 -9.15 -27.09
N GLY A 194 16.80 -8.00 -27.77
CA GLY A 194 17.34 -6.70 -27.32
C GLY A 194 16.31 -5.61 -26.98
N ASN A 195 15.15 -5.59 -27.63
CA ASN A 195 14.22 -4.46 -27.56
C ASN A 195 13.15 -4.60 -26.46
N TYR A 196 13.07 -5.74 -25.78
CA TYR A 196 12.05 -6.06 -24.76
C TYR A 196 12.70 -6.42 -23.40
N PRO A 197 13.53 -5.54 -22.83
CA PRO A 197 14.41 -5.86 -21.68
C PRO A 197 13.66 -6.27 -20.40
N TYR A 198 12.38 -5.91 -20.27
CA TYR A 198 11.54 -6.24 -19.12
C TYR A 198 10.48 -7.32 -19.43
N GLY A 199 10.51 -7.89 -20.64
CA GLY A 199 9.51 -8.82 -21.12
C GLY A 199 10.15 -9.96 -21.90
N SER A 200 9.81 -10.04 -23.18
CA SER A 200 10.15 -11.17 -24.05
C SER A 200 11.64 -11.42 -24.22
N SER A 201 12.50 -10.40 -24.09
CA SER A 201 13.96 -10.60 -24.16
C SER A 201 14.45 -11.51 -23.04
N LEU A 202 13.89 -11.40 -21.83
CA LEU A 202 14.27 -12.25 -20.70
C LEU A 202 13.89 -13.71 -20.97
N ALA A 203 12.69 -13.93 -21.48
CA ALA A 203 12.19 -15.26 -21.80
C ALA A 203 12.92 -15.91 -22.99
N PHE A 204 13.28 -15.12 -24.00
CA PHE A 204 14.01 -15.60 -25.18
C PHE A 204 15.46 -15.94 -24.84
N ASN A 205 16.16 -15.05 -24.12
CA ASN A 205 17.56 -15.25 -23.75
C ASN A 205 17.76 -16.40 -22.73
N THR A 206 16.70 -16.81 -22.03
CA THR A 206 16.70 -17.96 -21.11
C THR A 206 16.13 -19.24 -21.73
N TYR A 207 15.80 -19.20 -23.03
CA TYR A 207 15.16 -20.30 -23.77
C TYR A 207 13.79 -20.72 -23.23
N TRP A 208 13.10 -19.90 -22.45
CA TRP A 208 11.71 -20.20 -22.09
C TRP A 208 10.79 -20.12 -23.31
N ILE A 209 11.08 -19.16 -24.20
CA ILE A 209 10.57 -19.12 -25.57
C ILE A 209 11.74 -19.27 -26.55
N ASP A 210 11.49 -19.83 -27.72
CA ASP A 210 12.48 -20.03 -28.76
C ASP A 210 11.86 -19.95 -30.16
N THR A 211 12.70 -19.82 -31.18
CA THR A 211 12.33 -19.92 -32.58
C THR A 211 12.10 -21.37 -33.01
N ILE A 212 11.04 -21.61 -33.77
CA ILE A 212 10.64 -22.93 -34.27
C ILE A 212 10.60 -23.03 -35.80
N GLY A 213 10.76 -21.89 -36.46
CA GLY A 213 10.65 -21.75 -37.90
C GLY A 213 11.11 -20.36 -38.32
N GLY A 214 11.34 -20.20 -39.62
CA GLY A 214 11.97 -19.00 -40.18
C GLY A 214 13.46 -19.21 -40.43
N GLY A 215 13.91 -18.83 -41.62
CA GLY A 215 15.31 -18.98 -42.07
C GLY A 215 15.91 -17.67 -42.58
N SER A 216 15.25 -16.54 -42.34
CA SER A 216 15.67 -15.22 -42.78
C SER A 216 15.21 -14.17 -41.77
N ASN A 217 16.02 -13.13 -41.58
CA ASN A 217 15.71 -12.04 -40.64
C ASN A 217 14.33 -11.44 -40.94
N GLY A 218 13.53 -11.24 -39.89
CA GLY A 218 12.18 -10.69 -39.99
C GLY A 218 11.07 -11.71 -40.26
N ASN A 219 11.38 -13.01 -40.34
CA ASN A 219 10.39 -14.07 -40.57
C ASN A 219 10.52 -15.26 -39.60
N PHE A 220 10.99 -15.01 -38.37
CA PHE A 220 11.03 -16.04 -37.34
C PHE A 220 9.65 -16.29 -36.73
N GLU A 221 9.33 -17.57 -36.53
CA GLU A 221 8.19 -18.02 -35.74
C GLU A 221 8.65 -18.41 -34.34
N PHE A 222 7.99 -17.87 -33.31
CA PHE A 222 8.33 -18.12 -31.92
C PHE A 222 7.33 -19.07 -31.25
N GLN A 223 7.84 -19.98 -30.42
CA GLN A 223 7.07 -20.89 -29.58
C GLN A 223 7.66 -20.96 -28.17
N SER A 224 6.79 -21.25 -27.21
CA SER A 224 7.21 -21.61 -25.85
C SER A 224 7.68 -23.05 -25.79
N ARG A 225 8.77 -23.29 -25.06
CA ARG A 225 9.27 -24.64 -24.77
C ARG A 225 8.36 -25.43 -23.81
N ALA A 226 7.51 -24.73 -23.06
CA ALA A 226 6.57 -25.35 -22.13
C ALA A 226 5.23 -25.75 -22.81
N THR A 227 4.86 -25.13 -23.93
CA THR A 227 3.58 -25.40 -24.63
C THR A 227 3.40 -26.87 -25.05
N PRO A 228 4.42 -27.58 -25.58
CA PRO A 228 4.27 -29.01 -25.91
C PRO A 228 3.92 -29.89 -24.71
N LEU A 229 4.22 -29.44 -23.49
CA LEU A 229 3.97 -30.16 -22.24
C LEU A 229 2.58 -29.92 -21.67
N LEU A 230 1.76 -29.07 -22.27
CA LEU A 230 0.38 -28.85 -21.81
C LEU A 230 -0.47 -30.12 -21.85
N ALA A 231 -0.16 -31.06 -22.76
CA ALA A 231 -0.82 -32.36 -22.82
C ALA A 231 -0.53 -33.25 -21.60
N THR A 232 0.66 -33.14 -21.00
CA THR A 232 1.07 -33.87 -19.79
C THR A 232 0.87 -33.05 -18.51
N GLY A 233 0.72 -31.74 -18.65
CA GLY A 233 0.53 -30.76 -17.60
C GLY A 233 1.83 -30.11 -17.13
N LEU A 234 1.72 -28.86 -16.69
CA LEU A 234 2.77 -28.07 -16.07
C LEU A 234 2.41 -27.84 -14.60
N LEU A 235 3.34 -28.11 -13.68
CA LEU A 235 3.19 -27.71 -12.29
C LEU A 235 3.50 -26.23 -12.17
N GLN A 236 2.48 -25.42 -11.90
CA GLN A 236 2.62 -23.97 -11.74
C GLN A 236 2.48 -23.60 -10.27
N GLU A 237 3.38 -22.76 -9.80
CA GLU A 237 3.40 -22.21 -8.46
C GLU A 237 3.70 -20.72 -8.53
N ASN A 238 2.91 -19.90 -7.83
CA ASN A 238 3.24 -18.51 -7.61
C ASN A 238 3.22 -18.20 -6.12
N THR A 239 4.28 -17.56 -5.66
CA THR A 239 4.39 -17.07 -4.30
C THR A 239 4.53 -15.55 -4.33
N LEU A 240 3.61 -14.88 -3.65
CA LEU A 240 3.57 -13.43 -3.51
C LEU A 240 3.90 -13.06 -2.07
N TYR A 241 5.06 -12.45 -1.85
CA TYR A 241 5.44 -11.89 -0.56
C TYR A 241 5.35 -10.37 -0.61
N THR A 242 4.61 -9.79 0.33
CA THR A 242 4.52 -8.34 0.48
C THR A 242 4.99 -7.92 1.86
N THR A 243 5.68 -6.79 1.94
CA THR A 243 6.12 -6.17 3.19
C THR A 243 5.92 -4.66 3.19
N GLY A 244 5.85 -4.10 4.39
CA GLY A 244 5.76 -2.66 4.59
C GLY A 244 4.43 -2.23 5.20
N GLY A 245 4.09 -0.97 5.02
CA GLY A 245 2.94 -0.36 5.64
C GLY A 245 2.89 1.15 5.44
N ILE A 246 1.81 1.75 5.92
CA ILE A 246 1.66 3.20 6.02
C ILE A 246 1.92 3.55 7.49
N THR A 247 2.93 4.39 7.72
CA THR A 247 3.36 4.83 9.04
C THR A 247 3.26 6.34 9.12
N GLU A 248 2.66 6.89 10.15
CA GLU A 248 2.46 8.32 10.31
C GLU A 248 3.20 8.82 11.56
N LEU A 249 4.12 9.77 11.35
CA LEU A 249 4.71 10.56 12.42
C LEU A 249 3.81 11.76 12.69
N ALA A 250 3.44 11.97 13.95
CA ALA A 250 2.55 13.04 14.36
C ALA A 250 3.21 13.94 15.40
N PHE A 251 3.12 15.25 15.16
CA PHE A 251 3.41 16.29 16.13
C PHE A 251 2.09 16.93 16.53
N GLY A 252 1.64 16.62 17.76
CA GLY A 252 0.33 17.03 18.26
C GLY A 252 0.45 17.98 19.44
N GLY A 253 -0.51 18.89 19.57
CA GLY A 253 -0.66 19.74 20.74
C GLY A 253 -2.13 19.88 21.12
N GLY A 254 -2.42 19.87 22.42
CA GLY A 254 -3.77 20.09 22.91
C GLY A 254 -3.81 20.79 24.27
N ALA A 255 -4.90 21.48 24.54
CA ALA A 255 -5.14 22.17 25.79
C ALA A 255 -6.60 22.07 26.20
N SER A 256 -6.83 22.07 27.51
CA SER A 256 -8.15 22.15 28.13
C SER A 256 -8.32 23.47 28.87
N PHE A 257 -9.49 24.09 28.72
CA PHE A 257 -9.89 25.30 29.42
C PHE A 257 -11.06 25.02 30.35
N ASN A 258 -10.87 25.30 31.64
CA ASN A 258 -11.84 25.06 32.71
C ASN A 258 -12.45 23.64 32.70
N ASP A 259 -11.72 22.64 32.19
CA ASP A 259 -12.19 21.27 31.97
C ASP A 259 -13.46 21.13 31.11
N LYS A 260 -13.84 22.19 30.38
CA LYS A 260 -15.06 22.27 29.56
C LYS A 260 -14.78 22.34 28.07
N ILE A 261 -13.73 23.05 27.68
CA ILE A 261 -13.37 23.27 26.27
C ILE A 261 -12.03 22.64 26.01
N TYR A 262 -11.99 21.72 25.06
CA TYR A 262 -10.79 21.02 24.64
C TYR A 262 -10.47 21.42 23.20
N VAL A 263 -9.25 21.87 22.97
CA VAL A 263 -8.76 22.23 21.64
C VAL A 263 -7.45 21.52 21.38
N GLY A 264 -7.20 21.20 20.12
CA GLY A 264 -5.92 20.65 19.72
C GLY A 264 -5.73 20.67 18.21
N GLY A 265 -4.49 20.45 17.81
CA GLY A 265 -4.10 20.31 16.42
C GLY A 265 -2.94 19.35 16.28
N THR A 266 -2.87 18.68 15.14
CA THR A 266 -1.77 17.78 14.80
C THR A 266 -1.25 18.10 13.40
N LEU A 267 0.07 18.04 13.26
CA LEU A 267 0.77 17.93 11.98
C LEU A 267 1.17 16.47 11.78
N GLY A 268 0.65 15.85 10.72
CA GLY A 268 0.89 14.43 10.41
C GLY A 268 1.74 14.27 9.16
N ILE A 269 2.73 13.38 9.23
CA ILE A 269 3.61 13.04 8.10
C ILE A 269 3.50 11.53 7.87
N PRO A 270 2.61 11.08 6.95
CA PRO A 270 2.58 9.70 6.50
C PRO A 270 3.75 9.34 5.58
N PHE A 271 4.28 8.16 5.82
CA PHE A 271 5.27 7.44 5.03
C PHE A 271 4.63 6.14 4.53
N LEU A 272 4.59 5.97 3.22
CA LEU A 272 4.23 4.73 2.56
C LEU A 272 5.51 4.00 2.16
N ARG A 273 5.61 2.73 2.54
CA ARG A 273 6.57 1.79 1.98
C ARG A 273 5.86 0.48 1.69
N TYR A 274 5.97 0.00 0.46
CA TYR A 274 5.41 -1.25 0.00
C TYR A 274 6.43 -1.95 -0.88
N ASP A 275 6.89 -3.12 -0.43
CA ASP A 275 7.79 -3.98 -1.16
C ASP A 275 7.02 -5.26 -1.52
N ARG A 276 7.09 -5.69 -2.78
CA ARG A 276 6.42 -6.88 -3.30
C ARG A 276 7.41 -7.72 -4.09
N LEU A 277 7.51 -8.98 -3.71
CA LEU A 277 8.24 -10.02 -4.42
C LEU A 277 7.23 -11.05 -4.92
N SER A 278 7.12 -11.22 -6.24
CA SER A 278 6.36 -12.32 -6.84
C SER A 278 7.34 -13.28 -7.49
N THR A 279 7.28 -14.54 -7.11
CA THR A 279 8.09 -15.60 -7.72
C THR A 279 7.14 -16.60 -8.33
N PHE A 280 7.08 -16.61 -9.66
CA PHE A 280 6.33 -17.60 -10.41
C PHE A 280 7.29 -18.65 -10.95
N THR A 281 6.95 -19.92 -10.74
CA THR A 281 7.69 -21.06 -11.28
C THR A 281 6.73 -21.97 -12.01
N GLU A 282 7.12 -22.44 -13.20
CA GLU A 282 6.48 -23.57 -13.84
C GLU A 282 7.50 -24.66 -14.12
N VAL A 283 7.09 -25.90 -13.86
CA VAL A 283 7.92 -27.10 -13.97
C VAL A 283 7.17 -28.10 -14.83
N ASP A 284 7.91 -28.87 -15.61
CA ASP A 284 7.36 -30.06 -16.22
C ASP A 284 6.80 -31.01 -15.13
N ALA A 285 5.57 -31.48 -15.31
CA ALA A 285 4.98 -32.47 -14.41
C ALA A 285 5.51 -33.89 -14.65
N THR A 286 6.26 -34.10 -15.74
CA THR A 286 6.90 -35.38 -16.08
C THR A 286 8.39 -35.36 -15.74
N ASP A 287 8.99 -36.54 -15.52
CA ASP A 287 10.45 -36.67 -15.39
C ASP A 287 11.10 -37.01 -16.74
N ASN A 288 10.50 -36.56 -17.85
CA ASN A 288 10.96 -36.95 -19.18
C ASN A 288 12.15 -36.09 -19.65
N PRO A 289 13.38 -36.63 -19.75
CA PRO A 289 14.54 -35.83 -20.14
C PRO A 289 14.53 -35.38 -21.61
N MET A 290 13.60 -35.89 -22.43
CA MET A 290 13.56 -35.63 -23.87
C MET A 290 12.70 -34.43 -24.28
N ASN A 291 11.97 -33.82 -23.35
CA ASN A 291 10.99 -32.78 -23.66
C ASN A 291 11.53 -31.34 -23.69
N GLN A 292 12.86 -31.16 -23.61
CA GLN A 292 13.56 -29.89 -23.81
C GLN A 292 13.10 -28.73 -22.89
N PHE A 293 12.36 -29.03 -21.81
CA PHE A 293 11.90 -28.05 -20.82
C PHE A 293 11.80 -28.73 -19.45
N ASN A 294 12.55 -28.22 -18.48
CA ASN A 294 12.54 -28.74 -17.10
C ASN A 294 11.76 -27.79 -16.19
N PHE A 295 12.26 -26.56 -16.05
CA PHE A 295 11.58 -25.53 -15.28
C PHE A 295 11.92 -24.14 -15.82
N ALA A 296 11.06 -23.17 -15.49
CA ALA A 296 11.33 -21.77 -15.65
C ALA A 296 10.79 -21.00 -14.44
N THR A 297 11.54 -19.99 -14.02
CA THR A 297 11.18 -19.11 -12.89
C THR A 297 11.31 -17.66 -13.31
N ILE A 298 10.31 -16.86 -12.99
CA ILE A 298 10.36 -15.40 -13.09
C ILE A 298 10.14 -14.77 -11.73
N GLU A 299 10.96 -13.78 -11.44
CA GLU A 299 10.91 -12.99 -10.24
C GLU A 299 10.59 -11.54 -10.58
N GLU A 300 9.51 -11.01 -10.01
CA GLU A 300 9.10 -9.62 -10.14
C GLU A 300 9.24 -8.92 -8.79
N ASN A 301 10.13 -7.94 -8.72
CA ASN A 301 10.28 -7.07 -7.57
C ASN A 301 9.67 -5.70 -7.85
N LEU A 302 8.76 -5.26 -6.98
CA LEU A 302 8.16 -3.94 -6.99
C LEU A 302 8.41 -3.26 -5.65
N THR A 303 9.04 -2.09 -5.69
CA THR A 303 9.22 -1.22 -4.54
C THR A 303 8.47 0.09 -4.77
N THR A 304 7.54 0.40 -3.88
CA THR A 304 6.76 1.65 -3.89
C THR A 304 7.00 2.39 -2.59
N SER A 305 7.50 3.62 -2.69
CA SER A 305 7.70 4.51 -1.55
C SER A 305 7.02 5.85 -1.79
N GLY A 306 6.45 6.44 -0.75
CA GLY A 306 5.83 7.75 -0.82
C GLY A 306 5.85 8.48 0.51
N MET A 307 5.88 9.81 0.44
CA MET A 307 5.73 10.69 1.59
C MET A 307 4.79 11.82 1.20
N VAL A 308 3.81 12.10 2.05
CA VAL A 308 2.87 13.21 1.88
C VAL A 308 2.81 13.97 3.21
N LEU A 309 2.66 15.28 3.16
CA LEU A 309 2.50 16.10 4.37
C LEU A 309 1.01 16.47 4.53
N ILE A 310 0.42 16.19 5.70
CA ILE A 310 -1.02 16.32 5.97
C ILE A 310 -1.33 17.30 7.10
#